data_AF-U4LRU4-F1
#
_entry.id   AF-U4LRU4-F1
#
_cell.length_a   1.000
_cell.length_b   1.000
_cell.length_c   1.000
_cell.angle_alpha   90.00
_cell.angle_beta   90.00
_cell.angle_gamma   90.00
#
_symmetry.space_group_name_H-M   'P 1'
#
loop_
_entity.id
_entity.type
_entity.pdbx_description
1 polymer ?
#
loop_
_entity_poly.entity_id
_entity_poly.type
_entity_poly.pdbx_seq_one_letter_code
_entity_poly.pdbx_strand_id
1 'polypeptide(L)'
;MSRLALRTSQLLTLCRQCVPHARRLPQSRLRYLSTATVDSVADSAPIFADLQKSQKRALKDRHKGAHPSSSFSEGDWEVTCGLEVHTQLNTKTKLFSYAKTSITAAPNTCISFIDAALPGTQPTLNPAILLPALRAVFALECTPAKVSRFDRKHYFYWDQPAGYQITQFYEPLAKNGRLVLTPDADGVDKRLELKIRQIQIEQDTGKTIAAPPNSLVDLNRVGSPLIEIITDPFPLDSAETAGKVLAKIQAVLRAVDACVVGMEWGGLRADVNVSVRRRGDPNTLLGQRCEIKNLSSFKAVTDAITSEAARQIEILEAGGTIEGETRGWDNEKSTTRRLRGKEGEVDYRYMPEPDLPPICLTSEALEAVKKDMPLLPDQIITQLTDVFGLSPKDARTLLLWDEGRSGHPDSVISYYKNVVGLIQSAPGVGKIVGNWVIHELGGLITTHGLSWQKNPVGKKRLADLVSLIVNGKITNPTAKALLPRLFTDKRIPAEIVEAENLGIKEMSRNELETIIKEALDTDRGRDVLKQLVEMKGDDSKAAEKKKKGLRGFVLGGVMRSQGGKVKADQVESALDSLLEKL
;
A
#
# COMPACT_ATOMS: atom_id res chain seq x y z
N MET A 1 -28.75 9.65 -61.12
CA MET A 1 -29.08 11.06 -60.80
C MET A 1 -29.33 11.13 -59.30
N SER A 2 -28.29 11.42 -58.49
CA SER A 2 -27.99 12.75 -57.87
C SER A 2 -28.74 12.94 -56.54
N ARG A 3 -28.14 13.09 -55.34
CA ARG A 3 -26.80 13.55 -54.91
C ARG A 3 -26.51 13.11 -53.45
N LEU A 4 -25.22 12.98 -53.14
CA LEU A 4 -24.60 13.01 -51.82
C LEU A 4 -24.99 14.25 -50.99
N ALA A 5 -25.04 14.12 -49.66
CA ALA A 5 -24.49 15.11 -48.73
C ALA A 5 -24.17 14.49 -47.35
N LEU A 6 -22.90 14.58 -46.96
CA LEU A 6 -22.34 14.24 -45.65
C LEU A 6 -22.89 15.14 -44.52
N ARG A 7 -23.11 14.55 -43.34
CA ARG A 7 -22.92 15.15 -41.99
C ARG A 7 -22.66 14.01 -40.99
N THR A 8 -21.45 13.49 -40.82
CA THR A 8 -20.34 13.94 -39.94
C THR A 8 -20.70 14.50 -38.55
N SER A 9 -20.02 13.93 -37.54
CA SER A 9 -19.81 14.30 -36.13
C SER A 9 -20.99 14.25 -35.14
N GLN A 10 -21.31 13.05 -34.65
CA GLN A 10 -21.74 12.89 -33.26
C GLN A 10 -20.50 12.79 -32.36
N LEU A 11 -19.91 13.95 -32.06
CA LEU A 11 -19.15 14.12 -30.82
C LEU A 11 -20.15 13.92 -29.67
N LEU A 12 -19.85 13.01 -28.73
CA LEU A 12 -20.51 12.97 -27.42
C LEU A 12 -20.12 14.23 -26.65
N THR A 13 -20.69 15.36 -27.04
CA THR A 13 -20.75 16.55 -26.21
C THR A 13 -21.88 16.33 -25.21
N LEU A 14 -21.61 16.59 -23.92
CA LEU A 14 -22.66 16.70 -22.92
C LEU A 14 -23.66 17.76 -23.40
N CYS A 15 -24.81 17.31 -23.90
CA CYS A 15 -25.89 18.18 -24.36
C CYS A 15 -26.32 19.11 -23.21
N ARG A 16 -26.60 20.39 -23.52
CA ARG A 16 -27.13 21.39 -22.56
C ARG A 16 -28.36 20.90 -21.79
N GLN A 17 -29.13 19.96 -22.34
CA GLN A 17 -30.29 19.34 -21.69
C GLN A 17 -29.94 18.22 -20.70
N CYS A 18 -28.72 17.66 -20.74
CA CYS A 18 -28.24 16.64 -19.81
C CYS A 18 -27.62 17.25 -18.53
N VAL A 19 -27.20 18.52 -18.58
CA VAL A 19 -26.59 19.26 -17.46
C VAL A 19 -27.51 19.40 -16.24
N PRO A 20 -28.84 19.62 -16.37
CA PRO A 20 -29.75 19.66 -15.22
C PRO A 20 -29.95 18.29 -14.55
N HIS A 21 -29.83 17.18 -15.30
CA HIS A 21 -29.93 15.83 -14.73
C HIS A 21 -28.69 15.47 -13.91
N ALA A 22 -27.49 15.92 -14.33
CA ALA A 22 -26.27 15.79 -13.53
C ALA A 22 -26.31 16.66 -12.25
N ARG A 23 -27.02 17.80 -12.26
CA ARG A 23 -27.21 18.67 -11.07
C ARG A 23 -28.19 18.11 -10.04
N ARG A 24 -29.03 17.14 -10.40
CA ARG A 24 -29.98 16.48 -9.47
C ARG A 24 -29.38 15.28 -8.74
N LEU A 25 -28.14 14.89 -9.05
CA LEU A 25 -27.39 14.01 -8.18
C LEU A 25 -26.94 14.82 -6.96
N PRO A 26 -27.25 14.39 -5.72
CA PRO A 26 -26.78 15.07 -4.53
C PRO A 26 -25.26 15.25 -4.64
N GLN A 27 -24.76 16.49 -4.58
CA GLN A 27 -23.31 16.77 -4.62
C GLN A 27 -22.55 16.07 -3.46
N SER A 28 -23.26 15.61 -2.43
CA SER A 28 -22.72 14.74 -1.38
C SER A 28 -22.37 13.31 -1.85
N ARG A 29 -22.92 12.84 -2.98
CA ARG A 29 -22.61 11.53 -3.57
C ARG A 29 -21.46 11.52 -4.56
N LEU A 30 -21.06 12.68 -5.09
CA LEU A 30 -19.86 12.78 -5.94
C LEU A 30 -18.56 12.75 -5.11
N ARG A 31 -18.63 13.00 -3.80
CA ARG A 31 -17.48 12.98 -2.89
C ARG A 31 -17.01 11.58 -2.49
N TYR A 32 -17.79 10.54 -2.81
CA TYR A 32 -17.55 9.17 -2.37
C TYR A 32 -17.94 8.16 -3.44
N LEU A 33 -17.30 8.24 -4.61
CA LEU A 33 -17.28 7.11 -5.56
C LEU A 33 -16.07 6.23 -5.26
N SER A 34 -15.97 5.72 -4.04
CA SER A 34 -15.32 4.43 -3.85
C SER A 34 -16.38 3.38 -4.20
N THR A 35 -16.14 2.61 -5.26
CA THR A 35 -17.08 1.57 -5.70
C THR A 35 -16.73 0.19 -5.18
N ALA A 36 -15.78 0.11 -4.23
CA ALA A 36 -15.61 -1.09 -3.43
C ALA A 36 -16.97 -1.46 -2.84
N THR A 37 -17.53 -2.57 -3.28
CA THR A 37 -18.66 -3.16 -2.59
C THR A 37 -18.25 -3.38 -1.15
N VAL A 38 -19.08 -2.92 -0.21
CA VAL A 38 -19.08 -3.38 1.20
C VAL A 38 -19.54 -4.85 1.25
N ASP A 39 -19.41 -5.60 0.15
CA ASP A 39 -19.46 -7.03 0.16
C ASP A 39 -18.23 -7.43 0.97
N SER A 40 -18.49 -7.61 2.27
CA SER A 40 -17.74 -8.47 3.16
C SER A 40 -17.10 -9.53 2.29
N VAL A 41 -15.77 -9.65 2.38
CA VAL A 41 -15.10 -10.92 2.16
C VAL A 41 -16.02 -11.94 2.85
N ALA A 42 -16.79 -12.68 2.05
CA ALA A 42 -17.79 -13.57 2.60
C ALA A 42 -17.06 -14.49 3.56
N ASP A 43 -17.66 -14.72 4.73
CA ASP A 43 -17.13 -15.55 5.80
C ASP A 43 -16.84 -16.97 5.30
N SER A 44 -15.69 -17.15 4.66
CA SER A 44 -15.07 -18.43 4.36
C SER A 44 -13.61 -18.39 4.83
N ALA A 45 -13.40 -18.00 6.08
CA ALA A 45 -12.13 -18.08 6.78
C ALA A 45 -12.30 -18.92 8.05
N PRO A 46 -12.13 -20.24 7.93
CA PRO A 46 -10.98 -20.84 8.63
C PRO A 46 -10.03 -21.62 7.70
N ILE A 47 -10.55 -22.23 6.64
CA ILE A 47 -9.81 -23.25 5.86
C ILE A 47 -8.69 -22.62 4.99
N PHE A 48 -8.91 -21.41 4.45
CA PHE A 48 -7.93 -20.74 3.58
C PHE A 48 -6.80 -20.03 4.35
N ALA A 49 -7.06 -19.53 5.56
CA ALA A 49 -6.04 -18.86 6.38
C ALA A 49 -4.98 -19.86 6.91
N ASP A 50 -5.39 -21.08 7.21
CA ASP A 50 -4.48 -22.16 7.64
C ASP A 50 -3.71 -22.77 6.46
N LEU A 51 -4.31 -22.86 5.27
CA LEU A 51 -3.59 -23.17 4.03
C LEU A 51 -2.56 -22.10 3.67
N GLN A 52 -2.88 -20.82 3.90
CA GLN A 52 -1.94 -19.71 3.70
C GLN A 52 -0.79 -19.72 4.71
N LYS A 53 -1.05 -20.02 5.99
CA LYS A 53 -0.01 -20.15 7.01
C LYS A 53 0.90 -21.36 6.75
N SER A 54 0.33 -22.48 6.32
CA SER A 54 1.11 -23.68 6.00
C SER A 54 1.94 -23.50 4.72
N GLN A 55 1.40 -22.88 3.67
CA GLN A 55 2.18 -22.54 2.47
C GLN A 55 3.27 -21.49 2.75
N LYS A 56 2.98 -20.44 3.54
CA LYS A 56 4.01 -19.46 3.95
C LYS A 56 5.11 -20.10 4.80
N ARG A 57 4.79 -21.03 5.70
CA ARG A 57 5.78 -21.79 6.48
C ARG A 57 6.61 -22.72 5.58
N ALA A 58 5.98 -23.46 4.69
CA ALA A 58 6.65 -24.33 3.73
C ALA A 58 7.60 -23.55 2.79
N LEU A 59 7.20 -22.35 2.35
CA LEU A 59 8.04 -21.44 1.56
C LEU A 59 9.19 -20.84 2.40
N LYS A 60 8.96 -20.51 3.68
CA LYS A 60 10.01 -20.01 4.58
C LYS A 60 11.05 -21.07 4.92
N ASP A 61 10.61 -22.32 5.13
CA ASP A 61 11.50 -23.42 5.52
C ASP A 61 12.32 -23.96 4.34
N ARG A 62 11.84 -23.84 3.09
CA ARG A 62 12.60 -24.20 1.88
C ARG A 62 13.66 -23.18 1.45
N HIS A 63 13.63 -21.96 1.97
CA HIS A 63 14.49 -20.85 1.53
C HIS A 63 15.41 -20.28 2.62
N LYS A 64 15.86 -21.10 3.58
CA LYS A 64 17.01 -20.77 4.46
C LYS A 64 18.37 -20.94 3.77
N GLY A 65 18.45 -20.60 2.48
CA GLY A 65 19.69 -20.56 1.70
C GLY A 65 20.07 -19.11 1.43
N ALA A 66 21.33 -18.76 1.67
CA ALA A 66 21.88 -17.41 1.58
C ALA A 66 21.51 -16.70 0.26
N HIS A 67 20.95 -15.49 0.37
CA HIS A 67 20.78 -14.60 -0.78
C HIS A 67 22.08 -13.81 -0.96
N PRO A 68 22.81 -13.97 -2.09
CA PRO A 68 23.78 -12.98 -2.46
C PRO A 68 22.99 -11.72 -2.89
N SER A 69 23.07 -10.66 -2.10
CA SER A 69 22.72 -9.32 -2.57
C SER A 69 23.76 -8.94 -3.63
N SER A 70 23.55 -9.33 -4.88
CA SER A 70 24.44 -8.95 -5.97
C SER A 70 24.19 -7.49 -6.29
N SER A 71 24.95 -6.61 -5.66
CA SER A 71 25.03 -5.22 -6.09
C SER A 71 25.51 -5.19 -7.54
N PHE A 72 24.80 -4.50 -8.42
CA PHE A 72 25.25 -4.27 -9.79
C PHE A 72 26.20 -3.07 -9.89
N SER A 73 26.40 -2.32 -8.79
CA SER A 73 27.14 -1.06 -8.80
C SER A 73 28.66 -1.19 -8.96
N GLU A 74 29.23 -2.36 -8.66
CA GLU A 74 30.69 -2.58 -8.56
C GLU A 74 31.30 -3.40 -9.72
N GLY A 75 30.49 -3.84 -10.68
CA GLY A 75 30.96 -4.63 -11.84
C GLY A 75 31.22 -3.80 -13.11
N ASP A 76 31.90 -4.39 -14.08
CA ASP A 76 32.12 -3.82 -15.43
C ASP A 76 30.84 -3.65 -16.25
N TRP A 77 29.71 -4.11 -15.72
CA TRP A 77 28.42 -4.16 -16.39
C TRP A 77 27.41 -3.19 -15.76
N GLU A 78 26.59 -2.59 -16.60
CA GLU A 78 25.43 -1.78 -16.24
C GLU A 78 24.15 -2.51 -16.63
N VAL A 79 23.26 -2.71 -15.67
CA VAL A 79 21.95 -3.35 -15.87
C VAL A 79 20.89 -2.27 -15.97
N THR A 80 20.12 -2.28 -17.04
CA THR A 80 18.97 -1.39 -17.25
C THR A 80 17.68 -2.20 -17.26
N CYS A 81 16.63 -1.63 -16.70
CA CYS A 81 15.31 -2.25 -16.61
C CYS A 81 14.21 -1.31 -17.10
N GLY A 82 13.24 -1.83 -17.85
CA GLY A 82 11.97 -1.19 -18.13
C GLY A 82 10.81 -2.02 -17.56
N LEU A 83 9.78 -1.36 -17.04
CA LEU A 83 8.63 -2.03 -16.42
C LEU A 83 7.35 -1.74 -17.20
N GLU A 84 6.57 -2.80 -17.41
CA GLU A 84 5.21 -2.76 -17.95
C GLU A 84 4.25 -3.27 -16.87
N VAL A 85 3.63 -2.32 -16.15
CA VAL A 85 2.85 -2.62 -14.94
C VAL A 85 1.36 -2.58 -15.26
N HIS A 86 0.72 -3.74 -15.21
CA HIS A 86 -0.71 -3.91 -15.44
C HIS A 86 -1.44 -3.88 -14.10
N THR A 87 -2.35 -2.93 -13.92
CA THR A 87 -3.09 -2.77 -12.66
C THR A 87 -4.60 -2.77 -12.91
N GLN A 88 -5.33 -3.57 -12.16
CA GLN A 88 -6.80 -3.64 -12.24
C GLN A 88 -7.47 -2.47 -11.51
N LEU A 89 -8.31 -1.74 -12.23
CA LEU A 89 -9.06 -0.60 -11.70
C LEU A 89 -10.20 -1.06 -10.78
N ASN A 90 -10.44 -0.30 -9.70
CA ASN A 90 -11.46 -0.54 -8.67
C ASN A 90 -12.87 -0.09 -9.09
N THR A 91 -13.39 -0.74 -10.11
CA THR A 91 -14.76 -0.50 -10.59
C THR A 91 -15.65 -1.72 -10.42
N LYS A 92 -16.93 -1.47 -10.11
CA LYS A 92 -17.94 -2.51 -9.91
C LYS A 92 -18.28 -3.33 -11.16
N THR A 93 -18.23 -2.69 -12.33
CA THR A 93 -18.56 -3.30 -13.63
C THR A 93 -17.38 -3.23 -14.57
N LYS A 94 -17.34 -4.15 -15.52
CA LYS A 94 -16.27 -4.30 -16.51
C LYS A 94 -16.10 -3.07 -17.41
N LEU A 95 -15.01 -3.06 -18.19
CA LEU A 95 -14.59 -1.94 -19.02
C LEU A 95 -15.59 -1.63 -20.15
N PHE A 96 -16.05 -2.68 -20.83
CA PHE A 96 -16.93 -2.58 -22.00
C PHE A 96 -18.28 -3.29 -21.83
N SER A 97 -18.59 -3.76 -20.62
CA SER A 97 -19.80 -4.54 -20.34
C SER A 97 -20.38 -4.27 -18.96
N TYR A 98 -21.66 -4.59 -18.79
CA TYR A 98 -22.38 -4.41 -17.53
C TYR A 98 -22.15 -5.54 -16.52
N ALA A 99 -21.37 -6.56 -16.88
CA ALA A 99 -21.04 -7.63 -15.96
C ALA A 99 -20.18 -7.12 -14.80
N LYS A 100 -20.32 -7.74 -13.63
CA LYS A 100 -19.56 -7.38 -12.44
C LYS A 100 -18.10 -7.78 -12.59
N THR A 101 -17.21 -7.00 -11.99
CA THR A 101 -15.84 -7.45 -11.71
C THR A 101 -15.88 -8.36 -10.48
N SER A 102 -15.19 -9.50 -10.53
CA SER A 102 -15.03 -10.38 -9.37
C SER A 102 -13.79 -11.25 -9.50
N ILE A 103 -13.10 -11.45 -8.38
CA ILE A 103 -11.91 -12.30 -8.27
C ILE A 103 -12.29 -13.68 -7.68
N THR A 104 -13.39 -13.75 -6.93
CA THR A 104 -13.79 -14.92 -6.13
C THR A 104 -15.08 -15.58 -6.60
N ALA A 105 -15.69 -15.07 -7.68
CA ALA A 105 -16.91 -15.65 -8.22
C ALA A 105 -16.69 -17.07 -8.75
N ALA A 106 -17.75 -17.87 -8.76
CA ALA A 106 -17.74 -19.18 -9.40
C ALA A 106 -17.43 -19.03 -10.91
N PRO A 107 -16.73 -19.98 -11.54
CA PRO A 107 -16.32 -19.88 -12.95
C PRO A 107 -17.46 -19.51 -13.90
N ASN A 108 -17.21 -18.61 -14.84
CA ASN A 108 -18.15 -18.19 -15.89
C ASN A 108 -19.53 -17.68 -15.38
N THR A 109 -19.59 -17.03 -14.21
CA THR A 109 -20.83 -16.45 -13.64
C THR A 109 -20.91 -14.93 -13.74
N CYS A 110 -19.76 -14.26 -13.88
CA CYS A 110 -19.64 -12.81 -14.02
C CYS A 110 -19.34 -12.45 -15.47
N ILE A 111 -20.18 -12.90 -16.40
CA ILE A 111 -20.00 -12.72 -17.85
C ILE A 111 -21.25 -12.13 -18.49
N SER A 112 -21.05 -11.40 -19.59
CA SER A 112 -22.08 -10.90 -20.48
C SER A 112 -21.82 -11.37 -21.92
N PHE A 113 -22.76 -11.14 -22.83
CA PHE A 113 -22.63 -11.58 -24.23
C PHE A 113 -21.39 -11.02 -24.94
N ILE A 114 -21.01 -9.76 -24.66
CA ILE A 114 -19.80 -9.16 -25.22
C ILE A 114 -18.52 -9.77 -24.64
N ASP A 115 -18.52 -10.15 -23.35
CA ASP A 115 -17.37 -10.80 -22.72
C ASP A 115 -17.13 -12.20 -23.32
N ALA A 116 -18.19 -12.86 -23.78
CA ALA A 116 -18.14 -14.14 -24.48
C ALA A 116 -17.95 -13.98 -26.01
N ALA A 117 -17.81 -12.76 -26.50
CA ALA A 117 -17.69 -12.42 -27.93
C ALA A 117 -18.80 -13.02 -28.82
N LEU A 118 -20.05 -13.01 -28.35
CA LEU A 118 -21.15 -13.49 -29.17
C LEU A 118 -21.33 -12.61 -30.43
N PRO A 119 -21.60 -13.20 -31.60
CA PRO A 119 -21.79 -12.43 -32.84
C PRO A 119 -22.88 -11.36 -32.70
N GLY A 120 -22.57 -10.14 -33.16
CA GLY A 120 -23.49 -8.99 -33.13
C GLY A 120 -23.42 -8.13 -31.87
N THR A 121 -22.59 -8.50 -30.89
CA THR A 121 -22.35 -7.66 -29.70
C THR A 121 -21.41 -6.49 -30.01
N GLN A 122 -21.55 -5.37 -29.28
CA GLN A 122 -20.68 -4.19 -29.40
C GLN A 122 -20.17 -3.74 -28.02
N PRO A 123 -18.92 -3.24 -27.91
CA PRO A 123 -18.38 -2.73 -26.66
C PRO A 123 -19.04 -1.40 -26.26
N THR A 124 -19.31 -1.21 -24.97
CA THR A 124 -19.79 0.08 -24.43
C THR A 124 -18.91 0.52 -23.27
N LEU A 125 -18.15 1.61 -23.43
CA LEU A 125 -17.26 2.11 -22.40
C LEU A 125 -18.02 2.44 -21.10
N ASN A 126 -17.55 1.87 -19.99
CA ASN A 126 -17.99 2.23 -18.65
C ASN A 126 -17.31 3.55 -18.21
N PRO A 127 -18.02 4.69 -18.11
CA PRO A 127 -17.40 5.97 -17.78
C PRO A 127 -16.85 6.01 -16.34
N ALA A 128 -17.31 5.13 -15.44
CA ALA A 128 -16.84 5.09 -14.06
C ALA A 128 -15.36 4.70 -13.95
N ILE A 129 -14.79 4.02 -14.95
CA ILE A 129 -13.37 3.66 -14.99
C ILE A 129 -12.46 4.87 -15.15
N LEU A 130 -12.96 5.97 -15.71
CA LEU A 130 -12.15 7.16 -16.00
C LEU A 130 -11.70 7.85 -14.72
N LEU A 131 -12.50 7.83 -13.66
CA LEU A 131 -12.12 8.45 -12.38
C LEU A 131 -10.86 7.79 -11.78
N PRO A 132 -10.83 6.47 -11.48
CA PRO A 132 -9.63 5.85 -10.95
C PRO A 132 -8.45 5.87 -11.93
N ALA A 133 -8.70 5.77 -13.25
CA ALA A 133 -7.65 5.90 -14.25
C ALA A 133 -7.01 7.31 -14.24
N LEU A 134 -7.81 8.37 -14.18
CA LEU A 134 -7.31 9.75 -14.13
C LEU A 134 -6.65 10.07 -12.79
N ARG A 135 -7.14 9.48 -11.68
CA ARG A 135 -6.43 9.58 -10.39
C ARG A 135 -5.04 8.96 -10.49
N ALA A 136 -4.91 7.78 -11.11
CA ALA A 136 -3.59 7.18 -11.38
C ALA A 136 -2.70 8.09 -12.25
N VAL A 137 -3.26 8.70 -13.31
CA VAL A 137 -2.55 9.66 -14.17
C VAL A 137 -1.97 10.83 -13.36
N PHE A 138 -2.78 11.49 -12.53
CA PHE A 138 -2.29 12.61 -11.73
C PHE A 138 -1.34 12.18 -10.61
N ALA A 139 -1.58 11.02 -10.00
CA ALA A 139 -0.74 10.49 -8.93
C ALA A 139 0.68 10.12 -9.41
N LEU A 140 0.78 9.71 -10.68
CA LEU A 140 2.03 9.42 -11.38
C LEU A 140 2.56 10.60 -12.19
N GLU A 141 2.00 11.79 -11.95
CA GLU A 141 2.39 13.07 -12.54
C GLU A 141 2.42 13.06 -14.08
N CYS A 142 1.60 12.21 -14.71
CA CYS A 142 1.45 12.14 -16.16
C CYS A 142 0.61 13.31 -16.69
N THR A 143 0.87 13.70 -17.93
CA THR A 143 0.05 14.67 -18.66
C THR A 143 -1.12 13.94 -19.35
N PRO A 144 -2.39 14.18 -18.94
CA PRO A 144 -3.55 13.57 -19.57
C PRO A 144 -3.72 14.08 -21.02
N ALA A 145 -4.11 13.18 -21.92
CA ALA A 145 -4.44 13.55 -23.29
C ALA A 145 -5.84 14.21 -23.36
N LYS A 146 -6.00 15.25 -24.20
CA LYS A 146 -7.33 15.85 -24.43
C LYS A 146 -8.27 14.90 -25.17
N VAL A 147 -7.71 14.05 -26.01
CA VAL A 147 -8.40 13.02 -26.78
C VAL A 147 -7.63 11.74 -26.62
N SER A 148 -8.34 10.65 -26.32
CA SER A 148 -7.79 9.30 -26.23
C SER A 148 -8.68 8.33 -26.99
N ARG A 149 -8.08 7.36 -27.68
CA ARG A 149 -8.79 6.38 -28.53
C ARG A 149 -8.39 4.97 -28.18
N PHE A 150 -9.31 4.05 -28.45
CA PHE A 150 -9.07 2.62 -28.33
C PHE A 150 -8.61 2.04 -29.66
N ASP A 151 -7.84 0.97 -29.56
CA ASP A 151 -7.25 0.21 -30.65
C ASP A 151 -7.43 -1.29 -30.37
N ARG A 152 -7.51 -2.10 -31.42
CA ARG A 152 -7.54 -3.56 -31.36
C ARG A 152 -6.13 -4.11 -31.50
N LYS A 153 -5.69 -4.86 -30.50
CA LYS A 153 -4.47 -5.69 -30.51
C LYS A 153 -4.84 -7.13 -30.83
N HIS A 154 -4.62 -7.58 -32.06
CA HIS A 154 -5.08 -8.88 -32.55
C HIS A 154 -4.14 -10.02 -32.17
N TYR A 155 -4.66 -11.02 -31.46
CA TYR A 155 -3.97 -12.29 -31.21
C TYR A 155 -4.98 -13.36 -30.82
N PHE A 156 -4.70 -14.61 -31.19
CA PHE A 156 -5.56 -15.74 -30.86
C PHE A 156 -5.04 -16.46 -29.63
N TYR A 157 -5.87 -16.52 -28.59
CA TYR A 157 -5.62 -17.32 -27.40
C TYR A 157 -6.93 -17.73 -26.74
N TRP A 158 -6.93 -18.84 -26.01
CA TRP A 158 -8.13 -19.46 -25.42
C TRP A 158 -8.90 -18.54 -24.45
N ASP A 159 -8.18 -17.64 -23.78
CA ASP A 159 -8.74 -16.68 -22.83
C ASP A 159 -9.06 -15.29 -23.41
N GLN A 160 -8.89 -15.12 -24.73
CA GLN A 160 -9.26 -13.90 -25.46
C GLN A 160 -10.32 -14.23 -26.55
N PRO A 161 -11.61 -14.31 -26.18
CA PRO A 161 -12.66 -14.86 -27.04
C PRO A 161 -12.89 -14.05 -28.32
N ALA A 162 -12.66 -12.74 -28.32
CA ALA A 162 -12.82 -11.88 -29.49
C ALA A 162 -11.70 -12.04 -30.54
N GLY A 163 -10.58 -12.71 -30.20
CA GLY A 163 -9.39 -12.77 -31.07
C GLY A 163 -8.61 -11.45 -31.17
N TYR A 164 -9.00 -10.44 -30.38
CA TYR A 164 -8.29 -9.19 -30.19
C TYR A 164 -8.59 -8.62 -28.81
N GLN A 165 -7.63 -7.90 -28.23
CA GLN A 165 -7.77 -7.14 -27.00
C GLN A 165 -8.00 -5.66 -27.35
N ILE A 166 -8.99 -5.03 -26.73
CA ILE A 166 -9.18 -3.58 -26.85
C ILE A 166 -8.24 -2.88 -25.86
N THR A 167 -7.34 -2.03 -26.37
CA THR A 167 -6.28 -1.30 -25.63
C THR A 167 -6.11 0.11 -26.21
N GLN A 168 -5.06 0.86 -25.87
CA GLN A 168 -4.76 2.17 -26.45
C GLN A 168 -3.28 2.25 -26.84
N PHE A 169 -2.99 2.18 -28.14
CA PHE A 169 -1.64 2.19 -28.67
C PHE A 169 -1.27 3.57 -29.24
N TYR A 170 -2.11 4.16 -30.09
CA TYR A 170 -1.78 5.42 -30.77
C TYR A 170 -2.04 6.65 -29.88
N GLU A 171 -3.21 6.70 -29.23
CA GLU A 171 -3.67 7.82 -28.40
C GLU A 171 -3.99 7.36 -26.96
N PRO A 172 -2.96 7.00 -26.16
CA PRO A 172 -3.14 6.55 -24.78
C PRO A 172 -3.70 7.66 -23.88
N LEU A 173 -4.26 7.26 -22.75
CA LEU A 173 -4.91 8.17 -21.79
C LEU A 173 -3.97 9.30 -21.31
N ALA A 174 -2.70 9.00 -21.06
CA ALA A 174 -1.72 9.99 -20.62
C ALA A 174 -0.28 9.62 -21.00
N LYS A 175 0.60 10.63 -21.04
CA LYS A 175 2.03 10.50 -21.35
C LYS A 175 2.89 11.35 -20.41
N ASN A 176 4.19 11.11 -20.40
CA ASN A 176 5.20 11.97 -19.75
C ASN A 176 4.97 12.16 -18.24
N GLY A 177 4.90 11.06 -17.50
CA GLY A 177 4.87 11.08 -16.04
C GLY A 177 6.23 10.91 -15.41
N ARG A 178 6.23 10.89 -14.08
CA ARG A 178 7.43 10.61 -13.29
C ARG A 178 7.07 9.91 -11.99
N LEU A 179 8.03 9.15 -11.46
CA LEU A 179 7.97 8.61 -10.12
C LEU A 179 9.33 8.75 -9.45
N VAL A 180 9.31 9.26 -8.22
CA VAL A 180 10.52 9.52 -7.43
C VAL A 180 10.58 8.53 -6.28
N LEU A 181 11.73 7.87 -6.15
CA LEU A 181 12.09 7.05 -5.00
C LEU A 181 13.24 7.70 -4.25
N THR A 182 13.18 7.65 -2.92
CA THR A 182 14.22 8.22 -2.04
C THR A 182 14.72 7.17 -1.05
N PRO A 183 16.00 7.22 -0.63
CA PRO A 183 16.54 6.26 0.33
C PRO A 183 15.76 6.21 1.64
N ASP A 184 15.43 7.38 2.18
CA ASP A 184 14.71 7.49 3.45
C ASP A 184 13.28 6.97 3.37
N ALA A 185 12.67 7.00 2.18
CA ALA A 185 11.27 6.61 2.00
C ALA A 185 11.02 5.22 1.48
N ASP A 186 11.82 4.79 0.52
CA ASP A 186 11.57 3.61 -0.27
C ASP A 186 12.70 2.56 -0.09
N GLY A 187 13.73 2.90 0.69
CA GLY A 187 14.85 2.02 1.01
C GLY A 187 15.75 1.73 -0.20
N VAL A 188 15.77 2.63 -1.20
CA VAL A 188 16.70 2.58 -2.33
C VAL A 188 18.07 3.14 -1.93
N ASP A 189 19.14 2.73 -2.61
CA ASP A 189 20.50 3.17 -2.23
C ASP A 189 20.73 4.66 -2.54
N LYS A 190 20.13 5.13 -3.63
CA LYS A 190 20.21 6.53 -4.09
C LYS A 190 18.84 7.00 -4.54
N ARG A 191 18.65 8.33 -4.56
CA ARG A 191 17.45 8.93 -5.14
C ARG A 191 17.34 8.53 -6.61
N LEU A 192 16.23 7.91 -6.97
CA LEU A 192 15.92 7.48 -8.33
C LEU A 192 14.69 8.23 -8.84
N GLU A 193 14.83 8.89 -9.97
CA GLU A 193 13.71 9.50 -10.68
C GLU A 193 13.50 8.74 -11.99
N LEU A 194 12.39 8.02 -12.08
CA LEU A 194 12.01 7.30 -13.30
C LEU A 194 10.97 8.09 -14.08
N LYS A 195 11.05 7.98 -15.41
CA LYS A 195 10.05 8.54 -16.32
C LYS A 195 9.01 7.49 -16.62
N ILE A 196 7.75 7.92 -16.62
CA ILE A 196 6.62 7.10 -17.06
C ILE A 196 6.29 7.56 -18.47
N ARG A 197 6.51 6.67 -19.44
CA ARG A 197 6.30 6.95 -20.85
C ARG A 197 4.82 7.20 -21.13
N GLN A 198 3.97 6.27 -20.71
CA GLN A 198 2.53 6.37 -20.92
C GLN A 198 1.71 5.53 -19.94
N ILE A 199 0.45 5.91 -19.82
CA ILE A 199 -0.60 5.13 -19.16
C ILE A 199 -1.72 4.91 -20.19
N GLN A 200 -2.08 3.65 -20.40
CA GLN A 200 -3.15 3.24 -21.31
C GLN A 200 -4.20 2.41 -20.60
N ILE A 201 -5.45 2.50 -21.06
CA ILE A 201 -6.56 1.69 -20.57
C ILE A 201 -6.67 0.45 -21.46
N GLU A 202 -6.82 -0.73 -20.86
CA GLU A 202 -7.04 -1.95 -21.62
C GLU A 202 -7.95 -2.95 -20.93
N GLN A 203 -8.43 -3.90 -21.73
CA GLN A 203 -9.22 -5.03 -21.28
C GLN A 203 -8.32 -6.16 -20.77
N ASP A 204 -8.61 -6.71 -19.59
CA ASP A 204 -7.98 -7.95 -19.13
C ASP A 204 -8.51 -9.18 -19.89
N THR A 205 -7.69 -10.23 -19.92
CA THR A 205 -8.02 -11.53 -20.49
C THR A 205 -8.68 -12.46 -19.45
N GLY A 206 -9.24 -13.56 -19.93
CA GLY A 206 -9.75 -14.63 -19.08
C GLY A 206 -8.62 -15.37 -18.35
N LYS A 207 -8.98 -16.45 -17.67
CA LYS A 207 -8.02 -17.34 -17.01
C LYS A 207 -8.02 -18.69 -17.69
N THR A 208 -6.87 -19.08 -18.22
CA THR A 208 -6.62 -20.45 -18.69
C THR A 208 -6.04 -21.28 -17.54
N ILE A 209 -6.69 -22.38 -17.19
CA ILE A 209 -6.27 -23.32 -16.14
C ILE A 209 -5.84 -24.62 -16.81
N ALA A 210 -4.57 -24.98 -16.69
CA ALA A 210 -4.06 -26.24 -17.18
C ALA A 210 -4.65 -27.40 -16.36
N ALA A 211 -5.41 -28.29 -16.98
CA ALA A 211 -6.06 -29.43 -16.34
C ALA A 211 -6.00 -30.67 -17.26
N PRO A 212 -4.83 -31.32 -17.36
CA PRO A 212 -4.60 -32.41 -18.31
C PRO A 212 -5.72 -33.48 -18.26
N PRO A 213 -6.25 -33.94 -19.42
CA PRO A 213 -5.76 -33.71 -20.78
C PRO A 213 -6.22 -32.39 -21.43
N ASN A 214 -7.05 -31.59 -20.76
CA ASN A 214 -7.65 -30.38 -21.34
C ASN A 214 -7.12 -29.09 -20.68
N SER A 215 -7.52 -27.96 -21.23
CA SER A 215 -7.41 -26.66 -20.56
C SER A 215 -8.82 -26.17 -20.24
N LEU A 216 -9.03 -25.70 -19.01
CA LEU A 216 -10.29 -25.08 -18.60
C LEU A 216 -10.17 -23.57 -18.76
N VAL A 217 -11.21 -22.93 -19.28
CA VAL A 217 -11.25 -21.47 -19.47
C VAL A 217 -12.32 -20.86 -18.57
N ASP A 218 -11.91 -19.87 -17.77
CA ASP A 218 -12.81 -19.03 -16.99
C ASP A 218 -12.80 -17.60 -17.52
N LEU A 219 -13.95 -17.15 -18.04
CA LEU A 219 -14.15 -15.84 -18.65
C LEU A 219 -14.61 -14.77 -17.65
N ASN A 220 -14.74 -15.08 -16.35
CA ASN A 220 -15.10 -14.09 -15.33
C ASN A 220 -14.23 -12.82 -15.40
N ARG A 221 -12.93 -13.00 -15.65
CA ARG A 221 -11.96 -11.91 -15.69
C ARG A 221 -11.92 -11.15 -17.01
N VAL A 222 -12.32 -11.76 -18.13
CA VAL A 222 -12.36 -11.10 -19.45
C VAL A 222 -13.14 -9.80 -19.34
N GLY A 223 -12.59 -8.71 -19.86
CA GLY A 223 -13.28 -7.42 -19.84
C GLY A 223 -13.04 -6.60 -18.57
N SER A 224 -12.32 -7.14 -17.59
CA SER A 224 -11.95 -6.36 -16.40
C SER A 224 -11.10 -5.15 -16.80
N PRO A 225 -11.34 -3.97 -16.21
CA PRO A 225 -10.63 -2.76 -16.60
C PRO A 225 -9.23 -2.74 -16.01
N LEU A 226 -8.23 -2.58 -16.87
CA LEU A 226 -6.84 -2.38 -16.49
C LEU A 226 -6.36 -0.99 -16.90
N ILE A 227 -5.38 -0.49 -16.17
CA ILE A 227 -4.39 0.45 -16.70
C ILE A 227 -3.06 -0.26 -16.84
N GLU A 228 -2.38 -0.01 -17.94
CA GLU A 228 -0.98 -0.40 -18.15
C GLU A 228 -0.11 0.85 -18.03
N ILE A 229 0.87 0.78 -17.13
CA ILE A 229 1.83 1.84 -16.85
C ILE A 229 3.18 1.40 -17.41
N ILE A 230 3.66 2.11 -18.42
CA ILE A 230 4.90 1.79 -19.13
C ILE A 230 5.97 2.79 -18.70
N THR A 231 7.07 2.30 -18.14
CA THR A 231 8.22 3.16 -17.79
C THR A 231 9.19 3.29 -18.96
N ASP A 232 9.94 4.39 -18.99
CA ASP A 232 11.19 4.39 -19.75
C ASP A 232 12.20 3.41 -19.09
N PRO A 233 13.20 2.92 -19.83
CA PRO A 233 14.29 2.17 -19.24
C PRO A 233 15.05 3.02 -18.21
N PHE A 234 15.35 2.46 -17.04
CA PHE A 234 16.11 3.10 -15.98
C PHE A 234 17.23 2.17 -15.46
N PRO A 235 18.37 2.74 -15.03
CA PRO A 235 19.48 1.94 -14.52
C PRO A 235 19.14 1.31 -13.16
N LEU A 236 19.66 0.11 -12.92
CA LEU A 236 19.54 -0.60 -11.65
C LEU A 236 20.88 -0.64 -10.92
N ASP A 237 20.93 -0.07 -9.72
CA ASP A 237 22.03 -0.31 -8.78
C ASP A 237 21.96 -1.73 -8.19
N SER A 238 20.73 -2.25 -8.03
CA SER A 238 20.45 -3.61 -7.56
C SER A 238 19.10 -4.09 -8.12
N ALA A 239 18.94 -5.41 -8.28
CA ALA A 239 17.67 -5.99 -8.75
C ALA A 239 16.49 -5.65 -7.81
N GLU A 240 16.77 -5.47 -6.51
CA GLU A 240 15.77 -5.07 -5.51
C GLU A 240 15.13 -3.71 -5.82
N THR A 241 15.86 -2.83 -6.52
CA THR A 241 15.37 -1.50 -6.89
C THR A 241 14.10 -1.59 -7.75
N ALA A 242 14.03 -2.56 -8.68
CA ALA A 242 12.82 -2.77 -9.49
C ALA A 242 11.62 -3.21 -8.62
N GLY A 243 11.85 -4.08 -7.64
CA GLY A 243 10.82 -4.46 -6.66
C GLY A 243 10.33 -3.27 -5.83
N LYS A 244 11.23 -2.37 -5.42
CA LYS A 244 10.91 -1.12 -4.70
C LYS A 244 10.12 -0.15 -5.58
N VAL A 245 10.43 -0.04 -6.87
CA VAL A 245 9.66 0.75 -7.85
C VAL A 245 8.22 0.24 -7.96
N LEU A 246 8.02 -1.08 -8.11
CA LEU A 246 6.68 -1.66 -8.16
C LEU A 246 5.91 -1.44 -6.84
N ALA A 247 6.57 -1.58 -5.70
CA ALA A 247 5.96 -1.32 -4.39
C ALA A 247 5.51 0.14 -4.25
N LYS A 248 6.32 1.09 -4.74
CA LYS A 248 5.97 2.51 -4.77
C LYS A 248 4.79 2.81 -5.69
N ILE A 249 4.76 2.25 -6.91
CA ILE A 249 3.61 2.37 -7.82
C ILE A 249 2.35 1.85 -7.12
N GLN A 250 2.41 0.67 -6.53
CA GLN A 250 1.28 0.10 -5.80
C GLN A 250 0.81 0.99 -4.64
N ALA A 251 1.73 1.55 -3.85
CA ALA A 251 1.39 2.43 -2.74
C ALA A 251 0.72 3.73 -3.22
N VAL A 252 1.22 4.32 -4.31
CA VAL A 252 0.65 5.53 -4.94
C VAL A 252 -0.75 5.27 -5.46
N LEU A 253 -0.95 4.18 -6.22
CA LEU A 253 -2.26 3.83 -6.79
C LEU A 253 -3.30 3.49 -5.72
N ARG A 254 -2.89 2.81 -4.64
CA ARG A 254 -3.78 2.54 -3.50
C ARG A 254 -4.20 3.83 -2.81
N ALA A 255 -3.25 4.74 -2.52
CA ALA A 255 -3.52 5.99 -1.81
C ALA A 255 -4.59 6.85 -2.49
N VAL A 256 -4.67 6.80 -3.83
CA VAL A 256 -5.66 7.55 -4.61
C VAL A 256 -6.91 6.74 -4.96
N ASP A 257 -7.07 5.55 -4.37
CA ASP A 257 -8.16 4.61 -4.61
C ASP A 257 -8.35 4.38 -6.13
N ALA A 258 -7.27 4.04 -6.84
CA ALA A 258 -7.30 3.74 -8.26
C ALA A 258 -7.37 2.24 -8.56
N CYS A 259 -6.92 1.38 -7.64
CA CYS A 259 -6.82 -0.06 -7.88
C CYS A 259 -7.31 -0.90 -6.71
N VAL A 260 -7.74 -2.14 -7.01
CA VAL A 260 -8.48 -2.99 -6.06
C VAL A 260 -7.56 -3.79 -5.14
N VAL A 261 -6.43 -4.31 -5.66
CA VAL A 261 -5.60 -5.28 -4.93
C VAL A 261 -4.14 -5.26 -5.37
N GLY A 262 -3.25 -5.80 -4.52
CA GLY A 262 -1.81 -5.96 -4.80
C GLY A 262 -1.50 -7.17 -5.69
N MET A 263 -0.21 -7.42 -5.92
CA MET A 263 0.27 -8.52 -6.76
C MET A 263 -0.24 -9.90 -6.32
N GLU A 264 -0.40 -10.09 -5.01
CA GLU A 264 -0.79 -11.36 -4.39
C GLU A 264 -2.16 -11.89 -4.82
N TRP A 265 -3.07 -11.00 -5.22
CA TRP A 265 -4.41 -11.35 -5.72
C TRP A 265 -4.55 -11.14 -7.22
N GLY A 266 -3.44 -10.88 -7.92
CA GLY A 266 -3.42 -10.63 -9.36
C GLY A 266 -3.93 -9.24 -9.76
N GLY A 267 -4.16 -8.33 -8.81
CA GLY A 267 -4.58 -6.95 -9.07
C GLY A 267 -3.47 -6.07 -9.64
N LEU A 268 -2.21 -6.49 -9.47
CA LEU A 268 -1.04 -5.88 -10.09
C LEU A 268 -0.14 -6.97 -10.69
N ARG A 269 0.27 -6.79 -11.94
CA ARG A 269 1.19 -7.67 -12.68
C ARG A 269 2.29 -6.83 -13.30
N ALA A 270 3.47 -7.39 -13.45
CA ALA A 270 4.58 -6.72 -14.12
C ALA A 270 5.21 -7.64 -15.17
N ASP A 271 5.40 -7.10 -16.35
CA ASP A 271 6.35 -7.61 -17.33
C ASP A 271 7.62 -6.76 -17.23
N VAL A 272 8.78 -7.41 -17.31
CA VAL A 272 10.07 -6.79 -17.01
C VAL A 272 11.00 -6.92 -18.19
N ASN A 273 11.53 -5.80 -18.64
CA ASN A 273 12.44 -5.70 -19.77
C ASN A 273 13.87 -5.49 -19.25
N VAL A 274 14.74 -6.49 -19.41
CA VAL A 274 16.13 -6.44 -18.90
C VAL A 274 17.11 -6.31 -20.07
N SER A 275 18.08 -5.41 -19.90
CA SER A 275 19.21 -5.22 -20.82
C SER A 275 20.48 -5.01 -20.03
N VAL A 276 21.58 -5.60 -20.48
CA VAL A 276 22.92 -5.40 -19.90
C VAL A 276 23.89 -4.82 -20.94
N ARG A 277 24.77 -3.91 -20.51
CA ARG A 277 25.86 -3.34 -21.33
C ARG A 277 27.14 -3.13 -20.52
N ARG A 278 28.31 -3.00 -21.18
CA ARG A 278 29.56 -2.63 -20.49
C ARG A 278 29.51 -1.17 -20.04
N ARG A 279 30.02 -0.89 -18.84
CA ARG A 279 30.15 0.48 -18.32
C ARG A 279 31.17 1.27 -19.14
N GLY A 280 30.83 2.53 -19.42
CA GLY A 280 31.75 3.48 -20.04
C GLY A 280 31.89 3.39 -21.56
N ASP A 281 31.12 2.53 -22.25
CA ASP A 281 31.02 2.56 -23.71
C ASP A 281 30.10 3.71 -24.16
N PRO A 282 30.63 4.80 -24.75
CA PRO A 282 29.83 5.95 -25.16
C PRO A 282 28.99 5.68 -26.42
N ASN A 283 29.27 4.60 -27.16
CA ASN A 283 28.69 4.34 -28.48
C ASN A 283 27.47 3.39 -28.45
N THR A 284 27.10 2.82 -27.31
CA THR A 284 25.94 1.93 -27.18
C THR A 284 24.85 2.55 -26.30
N LEU A 285 23.75 2.97 -26.92
CA LEU A 285 22.58 3.58 -26.27
C LEU A 285 22.00 2.67 -25.17
N LEU A 286 21.79 1.38 -25.47
CA LEU A 286 21.39 0.29 -24.56
C LEU A 286 21.82 -1.06 -25.17
N GLY A 287 21.93 -2.11 -24.35
CA GLY A 287 22.10 -3.49 -24.82
C GLY A 287 20.82 -4.07 -25.41
N GLN A 288 20.90 -5.30 -25.95
CA GLN A 288 19.71 -5.97 -26.48
C GLN A 288 18.77 -6.40 -25.35
N ARG A 289 17.48 -6.05 -25.49
CA ARG A 289 16.43 -6.30 -24.50
C ARG A 289 15.92 -7.75 -24.53
N CYS A 290 15.79 -8.36 -23.36
CA CYS A 290 14.95 -9.55 -23.14
C CYS A 290 13.75 -9.19 -22.26
N GLU A 291 12.57 -9.64 -22.65
CA GLU A 291 11.32 -9.42 -21.93
C GLU A 291 10.99 -10.66 -21.09
N ILE A 292 10.72 -10.48 -19.79
CA ILE A 292 10.33 -11.52 -18.86
C ILE A 292 8.85 -11.31 -18.50
N LYS A 293 7.99 -12.26 -18.87
CA LYS A 293 6.55 -12.17 -18.64
C LYS A 293 6.07 -12.90 -17.39
N ASN A 294 4.87 -12.52 -16.94
CA ASN A 294 4.08 -13.21 -15.91
C ASN A 294 4.71 -13.21 -14.50
N LEU A 295 5.28 -12.09 -14.08
CA LEU A 295 5.86 -11.96 -12.75
C LEU A 295 4.77 -11.54 -11.74
N SER A 296 4.44 -12.44 -10.82
CA SER A 296 3.31 -12.31 -9.89
C SER A 296 3.70 -11.88 -8.47
N SER A 297 4.97 -11.56 -8.22
CA SER A 297 5.42 -11.03 -6.92
C SER A 297 6.66 -10.17 -7.04
N PHE A 298 6.87 -9.26 -6.10
CA PHE A 298 8.09 -8.43 -6.04
C PHE A 298 9.36 -9.29 -6.00
N LYS A 299 9.32 -10.40 -5.25
CA LYS A 299 10.45 -11.33 -5.17
C LYS A 299 10.72 -12.00 -6.52
N ALA A 300 9.67 -12.45 -7.22
CA ALA A 300 9.83 -13.04 -8.55
C ALA A 300 10.44 -12.03 -9.52
N VAL A 301 10.08 -10.74 -9.43
CA VAL A 301 10.69 -9.67 -10.23
C VAL A 301 12.19 -9.53 -9.92
N THR A 302 12.56 -9.40 -8.65
CA THR A 302 13.96 -9.29 -8.24
C THR A 302 14.77 -10.51 -8.69
N ASP A 303 14.28 -11.72 -8.40
CA ASP A 303 14.99 -12.96 -8.70
C ASP A 303 15.13 -13.16 -10.23
N ALA A 304 14.09 -12.82 -11.00
CA ALA A 304 14.12 -12.91 -12.46
C ALA A 304 15.11 -11.93 -13.10
N ILE A 305 15.18 -10.69 -12.59
CA ILE A 305 16.17 -9.70 -13.05
C ILE A 305 17.59 -10.17 -12.75
N THR A 306 17.85 -10.65 -11.53
CA THR A 306 19.16 -11.16 -11.15
C THR A 306 19.60 -12.32 -12.04
N SER A 307 18.71 -13.29 -12.25
CA SER A 307 19.00 -14.45 -13.11
C SER A 307 19.23 -14.06 -14.57
N GLU A 308 18.40 -13.17 -15.12
CA GLU A 308 18.52 -12.75 -16.52
C GLU A 308 19.74 -11.87 -16.75
N ALA A 309 20.07 -10.98 -15.82
CA ALA A 309 21.26 -10.15 -15.90
C ALA A 309 22.53 -11.02 -15.87
N ALA A 310 22.61 -11.98 -14.94
CA ALA A 310 23.73 -12.92 -14.87
C ALA A 310 23.90 -13.71 -16.18
N ARG A 311 22.80 -14.25 -16.74
CA ARG A 311 22.80 -14.96 -18.03
C ARG A 311 23.31 -14.08 -19.17
N GLN A 312 22.85 -12.83 -19.26
CA GLN A 312 23.29 -11.92 -20.33
C GLN A 312 24.78 -11.60 -20.20
N ILE A 313 25.26 -11.38 -18.97
CA ILE A 313 26.68 -11.14 -18.69
C ILE A 313 27.53 -12.34 -19.12
N GLU A 314 27.18 -13.56 -18.70
CA GLU A 314 27.92 -14.78 -19.05
C GLU A 314 28.07 -14.96 -20.57
N ILE A 315 27.00 -14.70 -21.34
CA ILE A 315 27.04 -14.80 -22.80
C ILE A 315 27.94 -13.74 -23.42
N LEU A 316 27.86 -12.49 -22.94
CA LEU A 316 28.66 -11.40 -23.46
C LEU A 316 30.15 -11.55 -23.09
N GLU A 317 30.46 -12.10 -21.91
CA GLU A 317 31.82 -12.43 -21.48
C GLU A 317 32.43 -13.59 -22.27
N ALA A 318 31.60 -14.55 -22.70
CA ALA A 318 31.99 -15.61 -23.61
C ALA A 318 32.15 -15.14 -25.08
N GLY A 319 31.95 -13.85 -25.37
CA GLY A 319 32.03 -13.28 -26.72
C GLY A 319 30.80 -13.55 -27.60
N GLY A 320 29.69 -14.01 -27.01
CA GLY A 320 28.42 -14.20 -27.68
C GLY A 320 27.63 -12.91 -27.87
N THR A 321 26.42 -13.04 -28.41
CA THR A 321 25.48 -11.92 -28.59
C THR A 321 24.14 -12.24 -27.95
N ILE A 322 23.49 -11.23 -27.40
CA ILE A 322 22.15 -11.37 -26.82
C ILE A 322 21.12 -11.21 -27.94
N GLU A 323 20.24 -12.20 -28.10
CA GLU A 323 19.08 -12.09 -28.97
C GLU A 323 17.89 -11.50 -28.21
N GLY A 324 17.05 -10.72 -28.90
CA GLY A 324 15.79 -10.25 -28.35
C GLY A 324 14.79 -11.39 -28.24
N GLU A 325 14.37 -11.73 -27.03
CA GLU A 325 13.49 -12.86 -26.75
C GLU A 325 12.46 -12.55 -25.67
N THR A 326 11.32 -13.23 -25.75
CA THR A 326 10.34 -13.29 -24.65
C THR A 326 10.59 -14.55 -23.84
N ARG A 327 10.81 -14.34 -22.55
CA ARG A 327 11.19 -15.35 -21.56
C ARG A 327 10.13 -15.42 -20.45
N GLY A 328 10.07 -16.56 -19.78
CA GLY A 328 9.21 -16.79 -18.64
C GLY A 328 10.04 -17.12 -17.41
N TRP A 329 9.54 -16.79 -16.24
CA TRP A 329 10.19 -17.12 -14.98
C TRP A 329 9.77 -18.52 -14.48
N ASP A 330 10.74 -19.38 -14.18
CA ASP A 330 10.52 -20.67 -13.54
C ASP A 330 10.88 -20.56 -12.05
N ASN A 331 9.86 -20.54 -11.19
CA ASN A 331 10.03 -20.42 -9.74
C ASN A 331 10.75 -21.64 -9.12
N GLU A 332 10.60 -22.83 -9.69
CA GLU A 332 11.21 -24.05 -9.13
C GLU A 332 12.70 -24.08 -9.41
N LYS A 333 13.08 -23.70 -10.63
CA LYS A 333 14.48 -23.70 -11.06
C LYS A 333 15.20 -22.38 -10.80
N SER A 334 14.47 -21.33 -10.40
CA SER A 334 15.01 -19.97 -10.23
C SER A 334 15.77 -19.47 -11.46
N THR A 335 15.24 -19.78 -12.65
CA THR A 335 15.86 -19.42 -13.94
C THR A 335 14.84 -18.88 -14.92
N THR A 336 15.30 -18.08 -15.88
CA THR A 336 14.48 -17.69 -17.03
C THR A 336 14.49 -18.79 -18.09
N ARG A 337 13.32 -19.17 -18.59
CA ARG A 337 13.16 -20.09 -19.72
C ARG A 337 12.68 -19.35 -20.95
N ARG A 338 13.23 -19.70 -22.12
CA ARG A 338 12.74 -19.18 -23.40
C ARG A 338 11.30 -19.65 -23.59
N LEU A 339 10.38 -18.72 -23.85
CA LEU A 339 8.99 -19.06 -24.20
C LEU A 339 8.82 -19.11 -25.72
N ARG A 340 9.41 -18.14 -26.42
CA ARG A 340 9.32 -18.02 -27.88
C ARG A 340 10.61 -17.41 -28.43
N GLY A 341 11.04 -17.89 -29.60
CA GLY A 341 12.15 -17.32 -30.38
C GLY A 341 11.69 -16.28 -31.42
N LYS A 342 12.65 -15.63 -32.09
CA LYS A 342 12.45 -14.46 -32.97
C LYS A 342 11.92 -14.76 -34.39
N GLU A 343 11.25 -15.90 -34.61
CA GLU A 343 10.55 -16.15 -35.88
C GLU A 343 9.26 -15.33 -35.92
N GLY A 344 9.42 -14.05 -36.27
CA GLY A 344 8.39 -13.02 -36.34
C GLY A 344 8.11 -12.38 -34.98
N GLU A 345 8.41 -11.08 -34.83
CA GLU A 345 7.58 -10.28 -33.92
C GLU A 345 6.14 -10.57 -34.30
N VAL A 346 5.31 -11.00 -33.34
CA VAL A 346 3.90 -11.23 -33.62
C VAL A 346 3.33 -9.90 -34.05
N ASP A 347 3.01 -9.79 -35.33
CA ASP A 347 2.29 -8.63 -35.84
C ASP A 347 0.88 -8.66 -35.23
N TYR A 348 0.73 -7.91 -34.13
CA TYR A 348 -0.54 -7.72 -33.46
C TYR A 348 -1.54 -6.94 -34.31
N ARG A 349 -1.16 -6.45 -35.49
CA ARG A 349 -2.02 -5.76 -36.46
C ARG A 349 -2.89 -4.71 -35.78
N TYR A 350 -2.24 -3.77 -35.08
CA TYR A 350 -2.95 -2.71 -34.39
C TYR A 350 -3.85 -1.95 -35.37
N MET A 351 -5.11 -1.75 -34.98
CA MET A 351 -6.09 -1.03 -35.76
C MET A 351 -6.95 -0.19 -34.82
N PRO A 352 -7.29 1.06 -35.16
CA PRO A 352 -8.26 1.84 -34.40
C PRO A 352 -9.56 1.07 -34.18
N GLU A 353 -10.10 1.08 -32.97
CA GLU A 353 -11.37 0.45 -32.61
C GLU A 353 -12.54 1.26 -33.19
N PRO A 354 -13.22 0.79 -34.25
CA PRO A 354 -14.27 1.56 -34.91
C PRO A 354 -15.57 1.63 -34.08
N ASP A 355 -15.80 0.67 -33.18
CA ASP A 355 -17.07 0.55 -32.46
C ASP A 355 -17.14 1.50 -31.24
N LEU A 356 -16.01 2.11 -30.85
CA LEU A 356 -15.93 3.04 -29.73
C LEU A 356 -15.62 4.47 -30.18
N PRO A 357 -16.37 5.47 -29.70
CA PRO A 357 -16.01 6.86 -29.91
C PRO A 357 -14.75 7.24 -29.11
N PRO A 358 -14.03 8.30 -29.51
CA PRO A 358 -12.92 8.83 -28.71
C PRO A 358 -13.39 9.31 -27.34
N ILE A 359 -12.53 9.14 -26.34
CA ILE A 359 -12.67 9.78 -25.02
C ILE A 359 -12.18 11.22 -25.16
N CYS A 360 -13.08 12.19 -24.95
CA CYS A 360 -12.74 13.60 -24.93
C CYS A 360 -12.72 14.12 -23.48
N LEU A 361 -11.53 14.45 -22.98
CA LEU A 361 -11.34 14.95 -21.62
C LEU A 361 -11.36 16.48 -21.61
N THR A 362 -12.38 17.06 -20.98
CA THR A 362 -12.47 18.53 -20.85
C THR A 362 -11.59 19.02 -19.70
N SER A 363 -11.11 20.26 -19.80
CA SER A 363 -10.32 20.88 -18.73
C SER A 363 -11.06 20.93 -17.40
N GLU A 364 -12.38 21.16 -17.42
CA GLU A 364 -13.20 21.18 -16.20
C GLU A 364 -13.25 19.82 -15.51
N ALA A 365 -13.35 18.73 -16.28
CA ALA A 365 -13.34 17.37 -15.74
C ALA A 365 -11.97 17.04 -15.13
N LEU A 366 -10.88 17.41 -15.83
CA LEU A 366 -9.51 17.20 -15.34
C LEU A 366 -9.25 17.97 -14.04
N GLU A 367 -9.63 19.25 -13.98
CA GLU A 367 -9.49 20.07 -12.77
C GLU A 367 -10.36 19.57 -11.61
N ALA A 368 -11.57 19.06 -11.90
CA ALA A 368 -12.43 18.47 -10.88
C ALA A 368 -11.79 17.22 -10.25
N VAL A 369 -11.22 16.33 -11.06
CA VAL A 369 -10.50 15.14 -10.56
C VAL A 369 -9.26 15.58 -9.78
N LYS A 370 -8.46 16.51 -10.33
CA LYS A 370 -7.25 17.01 -9.67
C LYS A 370 -7.53 17.64 -8.29
N LYS A 371 -8.64 18.38 -8.17
CA LYS A 371 -9.08 18.98 -6.90
C LYS A 371 -9.55 17.96 -5.87
N ASP A 372 -10.09 16.84 -6.32
CA ASP A 372 -10.58 15.73 -5.47
C ASP A 372 -9.50 14.67 -5.21
N MET A 373 -8.25 14.92 -5.62
CA MET A 373 -7.15 13.97 -5.41
C MET A 373 -6.90 13.74 -3.92
N PRO A 374 -6.89 12.48 -3.47
CA PRO A 374 -6.35 12.14 -2.16
C PRO A 374 -4.86 12.51 -2.07
N LEU A 375 -4.39 12.75 -0.85
CA LEU A 375 -2.97 12.99 -0.61
C LEU A 375 -2.15 11.74 -0.94
N LEU A 376 -1.01 11.94 -1.60
CA LEU A 376 -0.06 10.88 -1.91
C LEU A 376 0.66 10.40 -0.63
N PRO A 377 1.21 9.17 -0.62
CA PRO A 377 1.97 8.62 0.51
C PRO A 377 2.98 9.59 1.13
N ASP A 378 3.79 10.22 0.29
CA ASP A 378 4.86 11.11 0.75
C ASP A 378 4.30 12.41 1.35
N GLN A 379 3.24 12.95 0.75
CA GLN A 379 2.53 14.13 1.26
C GLN A 379 1.86 13.85 2.62
N ILE A 380 1.33 12.65 2.80
CA ILE A 380 0.77 12.22 4.08
C ILE A 380 1.86 12.14 5.13
N ILE A 381 3.01 11.54 4.81
CA ILE A 381 4.14 11.45 5.75
C ILE A 381 4.58 12.84 6.16
N THR A 382 4.83 13.74 5.21
CA THR A 382 5.18 15.15 5.49
C THR A 382 4.12 15.84 6.35
N GLN A 383 2.84 15.63 6.07
CA GLN A 383 1.78 16.22 6.89
C GLN A 383 1.79 15.67 8.33
N LEU A 384 1.98 14.37 8.50
CA LEU A 384 2.03 13.73 9.83
C LEU A 384 3.27 14.16 10.62
N THR A 385 4.42 14.36 9.97
CA THR A 385 5.63 14.84 10.63
C THR A 385 5.53 16.31 10.99
N ASP A 386 5.18 17.17 10.02
CA ASP A 386 5.35 18.61 10.15
C ASP A 386 4.21 19.26 10.94
N VAL A 387 2.97 18.78 10.74
CA VAL A 387 1.78 19.33 11.40
C VAL A 387 1.53 18.64 12.75
N PHE A 388 1.76 17.33 12.82
CA PHE A 388 1.40 16.54 14.01
C PHE A 388 2.60 16.12 14.88
N GLY A 389 3.84 16.40 14.45
CA GLY A 389 5.05 16.13 15.23
C GLY A 389 5.37 14.64 15.38
N LEU A 390 4.88 13.78 14.47
CA LEU A 390 5.23 12.36 14.47
C LEU A 390 6.65 12.15 14.01
N SER A 391 7.29 11.09 14.49
CA SER A 391 8.53 10.63 13.86
C SER A 391 8.23 10.08 12.45
N PRO A 392 9.17 10.17 11.50
CA PRO A 392 9.00 9.57 10.18
C PRO A 392 8.66 8.07 10.24
N LYS A 393 9.21 7.37 11.23
CA LYS A 393 8.93 5.94 11.48
C LYS A 393 7.47 5.70 11.89
N ASP A 394 6.93 6.53 12.76
CA ASP A 394 5.55 6.40 13.24
C ASP A 394 4.56 6.78 12.13
N ALA A 395 4.86 7.84 11.37
CA ALA A 395 4.05 8.25 10.21
C ALA A 395 3.98 7.13 9.16
N ARG A 396 5.10 6.48 8.85
CA ARG A 396 5.14 5.30 7.95
C ARG A 396 4.34 4.13 8.51
N THR A 397 4.41 3.90 9.81
CA THR A 397 3.69 2.80 10.45
C THR A 397 2.17 3.02 10.36
N LEU A 398 1.69 4.25 10.58
CA LEU A 398 0.29 4.60 10.37
C LEU A 398 -0.14 4.40 8.92
N LEU A 399 0.67 4.84 7.96
CA LEU A 399 0.37 4.68 6.55
C LEU A 399 0.33 3.19 6.13
N LEU A 400 1.20 2.36 6.68
CA LEU A 400 1.18 0.91 6.47
C LEU A 400 -0.12 0.28 6.98
N TRP A 401 -0.54 0.67 8.18
CA TRP A 401 -1.79 0.22 8.79
C TRP A 401 -3.04 0.67 8.03
N ASP A 402 -2.96 1.84 7.41
CA ASP A 402 -4.05 2.42 6.63
C ASP A 402 -4.40 1.60 5.38
N GLU A 403 -3.42 0.79 4.92
CA GLU A 403 -3.48 -0.04 3.71
C GLU A 403 -3.73 0.78 2.43
N GLY A 404 -3.36 2.07 2.45
CA GLY A 404 -3.53 2.98 1.33
C GLY A 404 -4.94 3.54 1.18
N ARG A 405 -5.79 3.49 2.21
CA ARG A 405 -7.14 4.08 2.18
C ARG A 405 -7.16 5.52 2.70
N SER A 406 -6.10 6.28 2.51
CA SER A 406 -5.87 7.53 3.25
C SER A 406 -6.94 8.59 3.00
N GLY A 407 -7.56 8.57 1.81
CA GLY A 407 -8.70 9.39 1.44
C GLY A 407 -10.07 8.92 1.99
N HIS A 408 -10.16 7.75 2.61
CA HIS A 408 -11.41 7.18 3.11
C HIS A 408 -11.75 7.69 4.54
N PRO A 409 -13.02 8.01 4.86
CA PRO A 409 -13.42 8.50 6.19
C PRO A 409 -13.11 7.54 7.36
N ASP A 410 -13.11 6.24 7.07
CA ASP A 410 -12.85 5.16 8.03
C ASP A 410 -11.40 4.69 8.05
N SER A 411 -10.51 5.40 7.36
CA SER A 411 -9.09 5.10 7.33
C SER A 411 -8.42 5.30 8.70
N VAL A 412 -7.29 4.63 8.92
CA VAL A 412 -6.47 4.79 10.13
C VAL A 412 -5.99 6.24 10.24
N ILE A 413 -5.59 6.83 9.12
CA ILE A 413 -5.11 8.22 9.06
C ILE A 413 -6.25 9.18 9.40
N SER A 414 -7.43 8.98 8.82
CA SER A 414 -8.62 9.79 9.15
C SER A 414 -8.99 9.63 10.62
N TYR A 415 -8.99 8.40 11.14
CA TYR A 415 -9.23 8.14 12.56
C TYR A 415 -8.24 8.90 13.44
N TYR A 416 -6.94 8.78 13.17
CA TYR A 416 -5.88 9.47 13.88
C TYR A 416 -6.09 11.00 13.89
N LYS A 417 -6.30 11.61 12.71
CA LYS A 417 -6.52 13.06 12.58
C LYS A 417 -7.76 13.54 13.34
N ASN A 418 -8.83 12.77 13.29
CA ASN A 418 -10.06 13.07 14.03
C ASN A 418 -9.85 12.98 15.55
N VAL A 419 -9.11 11.98 16.04
CA VAL A 419 -8.79 11.87 17.47
C VAL A 419 -7.97 13.07 17.93
N VAL A 420 -6.94 13.46 17.17
CA VAL A 420 -6.14 14.66 17.50
C VAL A 420 -7.02 15.91 17.51
N GLY A 421 -7.89 16.10 16.51
CA GLY A 421 -8.76 17.27 16.42
C GLY A 421 -9.82 17.37 17.53
N LEU A 422 -10.13 16.28 18.21
CA LEU A 422 -11.07 16.25 19.35
C LEU A 422 -10.43 16.60 20.69
N ILE A 423 -9.10 16.55 20.79
CA ILE A 423 -8.36 16.85 22.02
C ILE A 423 -7.95 18.33 21.98
N GLN A 424 -8.33 19.09 23.01
CA GLN A 424 -7.97 20.51 23.11
C GLN A 424 -6.45 20.70 23.12
N SER A 425 -5.98 21.75 22.45
CA SER A 425 -4.59 22.02 22.03
C SER A 425 -3.54 21.99 23.14
N ALA A 426 -3.17 20.79 23.60
CA ALA A 426 -1.95 20.58 24.36
C ALA A 426 -0.77 20.35 23.39
N PRO A 427 0.41 20.91 23.67
CA PRO A 427 1.59 20.67 22.86
C PRO A 427 1.93 19.18 22.83
N GLY A 428 2.25 18.64 21.65
CA GLY A 428 2.66 17.24 21.49
C GLY A 428 1.52 16.22 21.47
N VAL A 429 0.25 16.63 21.47
CA VAL A 429 -0.91 15.71 21.38
C VAL A 429 -0.82 14.80 20.17
N GLY A 430 -0.37 15.31 19.01
CA GLY A 430 -0.21 14.49 17.80
C GLY A 430 0.66 13.26 18.04
N LYS A 431 1.81 13.43 18.69
CA LYS A 431 2.73 12.33 19.04
C LYS A 431 2.14 11.37 20.07
N ILE A 432 1.45 11.90 21.09
CA ILE A 432 0.78 11.08 22.11
C ILE A 432 -0.27 10.19 21.43
N VAL A 433 -1.18 10.78 20.65
CA VAL A 433 -2.21 10.03 19.93
C VAL A 433 -1.59 9.03 18.97
N GLY A 434 -0.49 9.40 18.29
CA GLY A 434 0.22 8.49 17.38
C GLY A 434 0.68 7.23 18.09
N ASN A 435 1.33 7.36 19.25
CA ASN A 435 1.75 6.23 20.07
C ASN A 435 0.56 5.36 20.53
N TRP A 436 -0.54 5.98 20.93
CA TRP A 436 -1.75 5.27 21.36
C TRP A 436 -2.42 4.50 20.23
N VAL A 437 -2.48 5.10 19.03
CA VAL A 437 -3.06 4.45 17.84
C VAL A 437 -2.17 3.30 17.38
N ILE A 438 -0.86 3.51 17.26
CA ILE A 438 0.08 2.53 16.71
C ILE A 438 0.33 1.39 17.69
N HIS A 439 0.71 1.69 18.93
CA HIS A 439 1.24 0.69 19.86
C HIS A 439 0.15 0.07 20.73
N GLU A 440 -0.74 0.88 21.30
CA GLU A 440 -1.73 0.39 22.27
C GLU A 440 -2.96 -0.17 21.55
N LEU A 441 -3.65 0.66 20.77
CA LEU A 441 -4.83 0.24 20.02
C LEU A 441 -4.46 -0.74 18.90
N GLY A 442 -3.40 -0.44 18.14
CA GLY A 442 -2.91 -1.34 17.11
C GLY A 442 -2.43 -2.67 17.67
N GLY A 443 -1.71 -2.67 18.79
CA GLY A 443 -1.33 -3.90 19.49
C GLY A 443 -2.53 -4.76 19.86
N LEU A 444 -3.59 -4.15 20.38
CA LEU A 444 -4.82 -4.85 20.77
C LEU A 444 -5.61 -5.39 19.57
N ILE A 445 -5.79 -4.60 18.51
CA ILE A 445 -6.44 -5.04 17.27
C ILE A 445 -5.74 -6.27 16.70
N THR A 446 -4.40 -6.23 16.65
CA THR A 446 -3.57 -7.35 16.17
C THR A 446 -3.73 -8.57 17.06
N THR A 447 -3.69 -8.40 18.37
CA THR A 447 -3.81 -9.50 19.35
C THR A 447 -5.17 -10.20 19.25
N HIS A 448 -6.24 -9.44 18.99
CA HIS A 448 -7.58 -10.00 18.77
C HIS A 448 -7.83 -10.48 17.33
N GLY A 449 -6.85 -10.39 16.43
CA GLY A 449 -6.99 -10.80 15.03
C GLY A 449 -8.05 -9.99 14.26
N LEU A 450 -8.34 -8.76 14.70
CA LEU A 450 -9.31 -7.89 14.05
C LEU A 450 -8.65 -7.09 12.92
N SER A 451 -9.41 -6.77 11.88
CA SER A 451 -9.00 -5.74 10.92
C SER A 451 -9.32 -4.35 11.49
N TRP A 452 -8.60 -3.32 11.02
CA TRP A 452 -8.87 -1.94 11.45
C TRP A 452 -10.33 -1.52 11.24
N GLN A 453 -10.98 -2.03 10.19
CA GLN A 453 -12.37 -1.70 9.88
C GLN A 453 -13.38 -2.29 10.86
N LYS A 454 -12.95 -3.26 11.68
CA LYS A 454 -13.72 -3.81 12.78
C LYS A 454 -13.27 -3.25 14.14
N ASN A 455 -12.56 -2.10 14.16
CA ASN A 455 -12.12 -1.45 15.39
C ASN A 455 -13.32 -1.03 16.25
N PRO A 456 -13.49 -1.60 17.47
CA PRO A 456 -14.63 -1.28 18.34
C PRO A 456 -14.47 0.06 19.09
N VAL A 457 -13.26 0.63 19.13
CA VAL A 457 -12.97 1.88 19.84
C VAL A 457 -13.15 3.06 18.89
N GLY A 458 -14.32 3.70 18.96
CA GLY A 458 -14.62 4.90 18.16
C GLY A 458 -13.70 6.08 18.47
N LYS A 459 -13.54 6.98 17.48
CA LYS A 459 -12.66 8.16 17.50
C LYS A 459 -12.82 9.01 18.77
N LYS A 460 -14.08 9.29 19.16
CA LYS A 460 -14.41 10.06 20.36
C LYS A 460 -13.95 9.38 21.65
N ARG A 461 -14.14 8.06 21.76
CA ARG A 461 -13.78 7.31 22.98
C ARG A 461 -12.27 7.28 23.20
N LEU A 462 -11.48 7.14 22.13
CA LEU A 462 -10.02 7.26 22.27
C LEU A 462 -9.61 8.69 22.62
N ALA A 463 -10.23 9.70 22.00
CA ALA A 463 -9.96 11.10 22.32
C ALA A 463 -10.27 11.43 23.79
N ASP A 464 -11.39 10.93 24.33
CA ASP A 464 -11.76 11.09 25.74
C ASP A 464 -10.72 10.43 26.66
N LEU A 465 -10.30 9.20 26.35
CA LEU A 465 -9.27 8.48 27.13
C LEU A 465 -7.95 9.26 27.15
N VAL A 466 -7.46 9.70 25.98
CA VAL A 466 -6.21 10.44 25.88
C VAL A 466 -6.32 11.82 26.56
N SER A 467 -7.49 12.47 26.48
CA SER A 467 -7.74 13.74 27.18
C SER A 467 -7.66 13.58 28.70
N LEU A 468 -8.09 12.45 29.27
CA LEU A 468 -7.93 12.18 30.71
C LEU A 468 -6.45 12.07 31.11
N ILE A 469 -5.59 11.54 30.23
CA ILE A 469 -4.14 11.46 30.46
C ILE A 469 -3.52 12.86 30.37
N VAL A 470 -3.81 13.59 29.29
CA VAL A 470 -3.26 14.95 29.04
C VAL A 470 -3.65 15.91 30.16
N ASN A 471 -4.88 15.82 30.66
CA ASN A 471 -5.36 16.62 31.79
C ASN A 471 -4.92 16.10 33.17
N GLY A 472 -4.09 15.04 33.22
CA GLY A 472 -3.58 14.48 34.46
C GLY A 472 -4.65 13.91 35.40
N LYS A 473 -5.80 13.47 34.87
CA LYS A 473 -6.87 12.82 35.65
C LYS A 473 -6.58 11.34 35.89
N ILE A 474 -5.87 10.69 34.97
CA ILE A 474 -5.41 9.30 35.09
C ILE A 474 -3.94 9.19 34.68
N THR A 475 -3.27 8.14 35.14
CA THR A 475 -1.90 7.82 34.75
C THR A 475 -1.86 6.97 33.47
N ASN A 476 -0.71 6.94 32.80
CA ASN A 476 -0.49 6.10 31.63
C ASN A 476 -0.76 4.60 31.89
N PRO A 477 -0.25 3.98 32.98
CA PRO A 477 -0.56 2.59 33.29
C PRO A 477 -2.07 2.31 33.44
N THR A 478 -2.79 3.19 34.12
CA THR A 478 -4.25 3.06 34.28
C THR A 478 -4.96 3.14 32.93
N ALA A 479 -4.57 4.09 32.07
CA ALA A 479 -5.14 4.20 30.74
C ALA A 479 -4.89 2.95 29.88
N LYS A 480 -3.69 2.35 29.98
CA LYS A 480 -3.35 1.11 29.25
C LYS A 480 -4.18 -0.07 29.73
N ALA A 481 -4.47 -0.16 31.03
CA ALA A 481 -5.36 -1.16 31.57
C ALA A 481 -6.84 -0.92 31.18
N LEU A 482 -7.22 0.34 30.97
CA LEU A 482 -8.59 0.73 30.59
C LEU A 482 -8.89 0.48 29.11
N LEU A 483 -7.94 0.72 28.21
CA LEU A 483 -8.15 0.60 26.75
C LEU A 483 -8.71 -0.79 26.31
N PRO A 484 -8.19 -1.94 26.76
CA PRO A 484 -8.77 -3.26 26.43
C PRO A 484 -10.23 -3.39 26.86
N ARG A 485 -10.62 -2.75 27.97
CA ARG A 485 -12.01 -2.81 28.47
C ARG A 485 -12.95 -2.01 27.58
N LEU A 486 -12.46 -1.00 26.87
CA LEU A 486 -13.26 -0.24 25.90
C LEU A 486 -13.69 -1.10 24.68
N PHE A 487 -13.11 -2.28 24.47
CA PHE A 487 -13.55 -3.20 23.42
C PHE A 487 -14.92 -3.83 23.75
N THR A 488 -15.20 -4.09 25.03
CA THR A 488 -16.42 -4.76 25.49
C THR A 488 -17.39 -3.79 26.13
N ASP A 489 -16.88 -2.88 26.96
CA ASP A 489 -17.67 -1.85 27.61
C ASP A 489 -18.03 -0.74 26.61
N LYS A 490 -19.27 -0.28 26.63
CA LYS A 490 -19.76 0.80 25.75
C LYS A 490 -19.76 2.18 26.42
N ARG A 491 -19.52 2.24 27.73
CA ARG A 491 -19.42 3.49 28.50
C ARG A 491 -18.27 4.36 27.98
N ILE A 492 -18.36 5.66 28.27
CA ILE A 492 -17.27 6.60 27.99
C ILE A 492 -16.15 6.43 29.04
N PRO A 493 -14.87 6.68 28.69
CA PRO A 493 -13.75 6.48 29.61
C PRO A 493 -13.91 7.21 30.96
N ALA A 494 -14.47 8.42 30.96
CA ALA A 494 -14.68 9.19 32.18
C ALA A 494 -15.61 8.49 33.18
N GLU A 495 -16.72 7.93 32.70
CA GLU A 495 -17.67 7.19 33.55
C GLU A 495 -17.03 5.95 34.18
N ILE A 496 -16.19 5.22 33.43
CA ILE A 496 -15.49 4.04 33.95
C ILE A 496 -14.48 4.46 35.03
N VAL A 497 -13.77 5.57 34.80
CA VAL A 497 -12.79 6.10 35.75
C VAL A 497 -13.46 6.53 37.05
N GLU A 498 -14.61 7.20 36.98
CA GLU A 498 -15.37 7.63 38.16
C GLU A 498 -16.00 6.45 38.90
N ALA A 499 -16.71 5.57 38.20
CA ALA A 499 -17.41 4.43 38.79
C ALA A 499 -16.46 3.45 39.51
N GLU A 500 -15.23 3.32 39.03
CA GLU A 500 -14.24 2.38 39.56
C GLU A 500 -13.09 3.06 40.31
N ASN A 501 -13.23 4.36 40.58
CA ASN A 501 -12.26 5.17 41.32
C ASN A 501 -10.83 5.03 40.78
N LEU A 502 -10.66 5.06 39.45
CA LEU A 502 -9.39 4.88 38.74
C LEU A 502 -8.59 6.18 38.58
N GLY A 503 -9.11 7.30 39.11
CA GLY A 503 -8.43 8.59 39.09
C GLY A 503 -7.11 8.58 39.84
N ILE A 504 -6.29 9.60 39.60
CA ILE A 504 -5.06 9.82 40.38
C ILE A 504 -5.44 10.07 41.84
N LYS A 505 -4.80 9.32 42.75
CA LYS A 505 -4.87 9.59 44.18
C LYS A 505 -3.82 10.64 44.54
N GLU A 506 -4.27 11.78 45.05
CA GLU A 506 -3.38 12.73 45.70
C GLU A 506 -2.93 12.14 47.04
N MET A 507 -1.62 12.00 47.21
CA MET A 507 -1.01 11.49 48.43
C MET A 507 0.04 12.49 48.90
N SER A 508 0.11 12.68 50.22
CA SER A 508 1.14 13.52 50.82
C SER A 508 2.51 12.86 50.70
N ARG A 509 3.58 13.67 50.75
CA ARG A 509 4.97 13.18 50.67
C ARG A 509 5.28 12.13 51.74
N ASN A 510 4.76 12.32 52.96
CA ASN A 510 4.98 11.41 54.08
C ASN A 510 4.32 10.03 53.86
N GLU A 511 3.13 10.00 53.26
CA GLU A 511 2.45 8.75 52.90
C GLU A 511 3.23 8.00 51.81
N LEU A 512 3.74 8.71 50.80
CA LEU A 512 4.57 8.12 49.75
C LEU A 512 5.89 7.56 50.31
N GLU A 513 6.56 8.28 51.21
CA GLU A 513 7.76 7.78 51.89
C GLU A 513 7.49 6.49 52.68
N THR A 514 6.32 6.38 53.31
CA THR A 514 5.92 5.20 54.07
C THR A 514 5.71 4.01 53.13
N ILE A 515 4.99 4.20 52.03
CA ILE A 515 4.76 3.18 51.01
C ILE A 515 6.06 2.76 50.33
N ILE A 516 6.99 3.69 50.10
CA ILE A 516 8.32 3.38 49.56
C ILE A 516 9.09 2.50 50.53
N LYS A 517 9.07 2.81 51.83
CA LYS A 517 9.70 1.97 52.87
C LYS A 517 9.11 0.56 52.89
N GLU A 518 7.78 0.43 52.83
CA GLU A 518 7.09 -0.86 52.75
C GLU A 518 7.44 -1.63 51.48
N ALA A 519 7.52 -0.97 50.32
CA ALA A 519 7.91 -1.60 49.06
C ALA A 519 9.40 -2.06 49.06
N LEU A 520 10.23 -1.39 49.85
CA LEU A 520 11.64 -1.72 50.04
C LEU A 520 11.90 -2.74 51.16
N ASP A 521 10.90 -3.05 52.00
CA ASP A 521 10.98 -4.04 53.09
C ASP A 521 10.86 -5.49 52.58
N THR A 522 11.63 -5.79 51.54
CA THR A 522 11.82 -7.14 51.00
C THR A 522 13.31 -7.40 50.87
N ASP A 523 13.77 -8.65 50.90
CA ASP A 523 15.21 -8.97 50.78
C ASP A 523 15.85 -8.33 49.55
N ARG A 524 15.11 -8.32 48.44
CA ARG A 524 15.50 -7.67 47.18
C ARG A 524 15.41 -6.14 47.25
N GLY A 525 14.42 -5.58 47.93
CA GLY A 525 14.28 -4.13 48.13
C GLY A 525 15.39 -3.54 48.99
N ARG A 526 15.81 -4.26 50.04
CA ARG A 526 16.91 -3.87 50.93
C ARG A 526 18.26 -3.86 50.20
N ASP A 527 18.49 -4.82 49.31
CA ASP A 527 19.68 -4.85 48.43
C ASP A 527 19.67 -3.68 47.43
N VAL A 528 18.51 -3.40 46.81
CA VAL A 528 18.34 -2.24 45.91
C VAL A 528 18.61 -0.92 46.64
N LEU A 529 18.17 -0.77 47.89
CA LEU A 529 18.42 0.43 48.69
C LEU A 529 19.91 0.61 49.02
N LYS A 530 20.60 -0.46 49.42
CA LYS A 530 22.06 -0.42 49.66
C LYS A 530 22.83 0.01 48.41
N GLN A 531 22.50 -0.58 47.27
CA GLN A 531 23.14 -0.24 45.99
C GLN A 531 22.86 1.22 45.56
N LEU A 532 21.68 1.76 45.85
CA LEU A 532 21.36 3.16 45.56
C LEU A 532 22.15 4.14 46.46
N VAL A 533 22.34 3.79 47.74
CA VAL A 533 23.12 4.59 48.71
C VAL A 533 24.62 4.53 48.41
N GLU A 534 25.17 3.36 48.12
CA GLU A 534 26.59 3.20 47.75
C GLU A 534 26.97 3.97 46.48
N MET A 535 26.02 4.17 45.57
CA MET A 535 26.24 4.89 44.31
C MET A 535 25.97 6.40 44.42
N LYS A 536 25.70 6.96 45.60
CA LYS A 536 25.27 8.37 45.80
C LYS A 536 26.31 9.43 45.38
N GLY A 537 27.52 9.04 44.94
CA GLY A 537 28.57 9.92 44.40
C GLY A 537 29.29 9.45 43.13
N ASP A 538 28.83 8.39 42.47
CA ASP A 538 29.40 7.91 41.19
C ASP A 538 28.57 8.42 40.00
N ASP A 539 29.16 9.34 39.22
CA ASP A 539 28.57 9.99 38.05
C ASP A 539 29.03 9.37 36.72
N SER A 540 29.61 8.17 36.75
CA SER A 540 29.93 7.44 35.52
C SER A 540 28.67 7.07 34.73
N LYS A 541 28.76 7.07 33.39
CA LYS A 541 27.65 6.65 32.50
C LYS A 541 27.10 5.25 32.81
N ALA A 542 27.95 4.37 33.35
CA ALA A 542 27.56 3.01 33.76
C ALA A 542 26.74 3.03 35.06
N ALA A 543 27.14 3.83 36.05
CA ALA A 543 26.41 4.02 37.30
C ALA A 543 25.05 4.69 37.08
N GLU A 544 24.96 5.69 36.19
CA GLU A 544 23.71 6.38 35.87
C GLU A 544 22.66 5.43 35.25
N LYS A 545 23.08 4.55 34.33
CA LYS A 545 22.21 3.51 33.75
C LYS A 545 21.73 2.51 34.80
N LYS A 546 22.59 2.13 35.74
CA LYS A 546 22.27 1.19 36.83
C LYS A 546 21.32 1.84 37.85
N LYS A 547 21.57 3.08 38.27
CA LYS A 547 20.67 3.90 39.11
C LYS A 547 19.27 3.99 38.51
N LYS A 548 19.17 4.24 37.20
CA LYS A 548 17.89 4.30 36.49
C LYS A 548 17.12 2.98 36.55
N GLY A 549 17.79 1.84 36.40
CA GLY A 549 17.18 0.52 36.55
C GLY A 549 16.69 0.23 37.97
N LEU A 550 17.51 0.57 38.98
CA LEU A 550 17.19 0.40 40.40
C LEU A 550 16.02 1.29 40.85
N ARG A 551 16.01 2.57 40.46
CA ARG A 551 14.88 3.48 40.66
C ARG A 551 13.61 2.94 39.98
N GLY A 552 13.73 2.40 38.76
CA GLY A 552 12.62 1.76 38.04
C GLY A 552 12.01 0.58 38.79
N PHE A 553 12.81 -0.19 39.55
CA PHE A 553 12.30 -1.27 40.41
C PHE A 553 11.41 -0.72 41.54
N VAL A 554 11.88 0.32 42.24
CA VAL A 554 11.14 0.96 43.35
C VAL A 554 9.85 1.61 42.84
N LEU A 555 9.95 2.39 41.76
CA LEU A 555 8.80 3.00 41.10
C LEU A 555 7.77 1.95 40.70
N GLY A 556 8.21 0.84 40.08
CA GLY A 556 7.34 -0.27 39.71
C GLY A 556 6.68 -0.94 40.92
N GLY A 557 7.37 -1.04 42.06
CA GLY A 557 6.83 -1.56 43.32
C GLY A 557 5.69 -0.70 43.86
N VAL A 558 5.94 0.61 44.00
CA VAL A 558 4.95 1.59 44.48
C VAL A 558 3.76 1.70 43.53
N MET A 559 4.00 1.71 42.21
CA MET A 559 2.92 1.73 41.23
C MET A 559 2.06 0.47 41.31
N ARG A 560 2.62 -0.72 41.56
CA ARG A 560 1.83 -1.95 41.74
C ARG A 560 0.99 -1.92 43.00
N SER A 561 1.55 -1.52 44.15
CA SER A 561 0.81 -1.50 45.42
C SER A 561 -0.35 -0.50 45.40
N GLN A 562 -0.19 0.62 44.69
CA GLN A 562 -1.22 1.65 44.56
C GLN A 562 -2.10 1.51 43.31
N GLY A 563 -2.01 0.38 42.58
CA GLY A 563 -2.83 0.11 41.40
C GLY A 563 -2.63 1.11 40.26
N GLY A 564 -1.45 1.70 40.14
CA GLY A 564 -1.06 2.66 39.10
C GLY A 564 -1.62 4.08 39.31
N LYS A 565 -2.26 4.38 40.44
CA LYS A 565 -3.01 5.64 40.66
C LYS A 565 -2.16 6.81 41.16
N VAL A 566 -0.84 6.66 41.25
CA VAL A 566 0.08 7.70 41.75
C VAL A 566 0.95 8.23 40.61
N LYS A 567 1.23 9.54 40.60
CA LYS A 567 2.12 10.16 39.59
C LYS A 567 3.57 9.72 39.82
N ALA A 568 4.24 9.29 38.75
CA ALA A 568 5.63 8.81 38.81
C ALA A 568 6.57 9.89 39.38
N ASP A 569 6.43 11.14 38.92
CA ASP A 569 7.27 12.26 39.36
C ASP A 569 7.17 12.52 40.88
N GLN A 570 5.99 12.30 41.48
CA GLN A 570 5.81 12.43 42.93
C GLN A 570 6.50 11.30 43.70
N VAL A 571 6.50 10.08 43.16
CA VAL A 571 7.20 8.93 43.75
C VAL A 571 8.71 9.13 43.65
N GLU A 572 9.21 9.60 42.50
CA GLU A 572 10.64 9.90 42.31
C GLU A 572 11.09 11.02 43.28
N SER A 573 10.33 12.11 43.41
CA SER A 573 10.64 13.18 44.35
C SER A 573 10.59 12.74 45.83
N ALA A 574 9.72 11.80 46.17
CA ALA A 574 9.67 11.21 47.52
C ALA A 574 10.85 10.25 47.76
N LEU A 575 11.24 9.45 46.76
CA LEU A 575 12.40 8.57 46.82
C LEU A 575 13.70 9.38 46.98
N ASP A 576 13.83 10.50 46.27
CA ASP A 576 15.00 11.37 46.35
C ASP A 576 15.16 11.95 47.74
N SER A 577 14.06 12.40 48.36
CA SER A 577 14.09 12.88 49.75
C SER A 577 14.42 11.77 50.73
N LEU A 578 13.93 10.55 50.52
CA LEU A 578 14.27 9.41 51.36
C LEU A 578 15.76 9.06 51.24
N LEU A 579 16.31 9.09 50.03
CA LEU A 579 17.73 8.89 49.77
C LEU A 579 18.60 10.01 50.32
N GLU A 580 18.12 11.26 50.41
CA GLU A 580 18.83 12.37 51.07
C GLU A 580 18.90 12.20 52.60
N LYS A 581 17.85 11.64 53.21
CA LYS A 581 17.77 11.38 54.67
C LYS A 581 18.60 10.16 55.12
N LEU A 582 18.99 9.29 54.19
CA LEU A 582 19.84 8.11 54.38
C LEU A 582 21.28 8.41 53.96
#